data_AF-A0AA40KJ55-F1
#
_entry.id   AF-A0AA40KJ55-F1
#
_cell.length_a   1.000
_cell.length_b   1.000
_cell.length_c   1.000
_cell.angle_alpha   90.00
_cell.angle_beta   90.00
_cell.angle_gamma   90.00
#
_symmetry.space_group_name_H-M   'P 1'
#
loop_
_entity.id
_entity.type
_entity.pdbx_description
1 polymer ?
#
loop_
_entity_poly.entity_id
_entity_poly.type
_entity_poly.pdbx_seq_one_letter_code
_entity_poly.pdbx_strand_id
1 'polypeptide(L)'
;MFYTIQNGSCLVGLVGITMATGFRFKKLTFRAWTPYDVTSSWLCFYLTFVYQFVGAMVISVGISIFDTLFAGLLLQICCQLDILVSRLHNIQGTEIESLKHCVWHHTTIFRFVELVNDLFSKIMGVQFMISTVAICFNIFQVTESNVKSQSLDVSNRIYDSNWTDLDNDAKKMLVVIMARSLTPVEIISAYILPVNLESFKGVSTQICIKRKKQK
;
A
#
# COMPACT_ATOMS: atom_id res chain seq x y z
N MET A 1 -1.33 15.20 -11.23
CA MET A 1 -1.60 14.39 -12.44
C MET A 1 -0.47 13.41 -12.76
N PHE A 2 0.80 13.83 -12.86
CA PHE A 2 1.92 12.88 -13.06
C PHE A 2 2.06 11.84 -11.93
N TYR A 3 1.91 12.28 -10.67
CA TYR A 3 1.98 11.39 -9.50
C TYR A 3 0.87 10.33 -9.47
N THR A 4 -0.34 10.68 -9.89
CA THR A 4 -1.51 9.79 -9.91
C THR A 4 -1.42 8.78 -11.05
N ILE A 5 -0.90 9.19 -12.21
CA ILE A 5 -0.63 8.30 -13.35
C ILE A 5 0.48 7.31 -12.99
N GLN A 6 1.54 7.76 -12.31
CA GLN A 6 2.66 6.92 -11.90
C GLN A 6 2.27 5.89 -10.82
N ASN A 7 1.45 6.28 -9.83
CA ASN A 7 0.96 5.33 -8.82
C ASN A 7 -0.03 4.32 -9.42
N GLY A 8 -0.94 4.78 -10.29
CA GLY A 8 -1.87 3.88 -10.98
C GLY A 8 -1.16 2.87 -11.87
N SER A 9 -0.14 3.30 -12.64
CA SER A 9 0.63 2.39 -13.51
C SER A 9 1.46 1.39 -12.71
N CYS A 10 2.03 1.79 -11.56
CA CYS A 10 2.78 0.90 -10.68
C CYS A 10 1.88 -0.18 -10.06
N LEU A 11 0.68 0.18 -9.59
CA LEU A 11 -0.28 -0.76 -9.01
C LEU A 11 -0.84 -1.75 -10.03
N VAL A 12 -1.21 -1.27 -11.22
CA VAL A 12 -1.63 -2.13 -12.35
C VAL A 12 -0.51 -3.08 -12.76
N GLY A 13 0.74 -2.59 -12.78
CA GLY A 13 1.93 -3.40 -13.04
C GLY A 13 2.14 -4.49 -11.99
N LEU A 14 2.05 -4.16 -10.70
CA LEU A 14 2.18 -5.12 -9.59
C LEU A 14 1.10 -6.20 -9.64
N VAL A 15 -0.16 -5.82 -9.80
CA VAL A 15 -1.29 -6.78 -9.95
C VAL A 15 -1.07 -7.66 -11.18
N GLY A 16 -0.63 -7.07 -12.30
CA GLY A 16 -0.30 -7.80 -13.53
C GLY A 16 0.80 -8.84 -13.32
N ILE A 17 1.89 -8.48 -12.61
CA ILE A 17 3.01 -9.39 -12.32
C ILE A 17 2.56 -10.53 -11.40
N THR A 18 1.83 -10.23 -10.32
CA THR A 18 1.31 -11.24 -9.38
C THR A 18 0.35 -12.24 -10.05
N MET A 19 -0.42 -11.78 -11.03
CA MET A 19 -1.32 -12.66 -11.79
C MET A 19 -0.58 -13.45 -12.88
N ALA A 20 0.43 -12.86 -13.53
CA ALA A 20 1.27 -13.56 -14.50
C ALA A 20 2.08 -14.70 -13.85
N THR A 21 2.55 -14.52 -12.62
CA THR A 21 3.19 -15.60 -11.85
C THR A 21 2.17 -16.68 -11.46
N GLY A 22 0.94 -16.32 -11.06
CA GLY A 22 -0.14 -17.29 -10.80
C GLY A 22 -0.51 -18.15 -12.01
N PHE A 23 -0.57 -17.55 -13.21
CA PHE A 23 -0.83 -18.25 -14.47
C PHE A 23 0.24 -19.32 -14.77
N ARG A 24 1.52 -19.01 -14.52
CA ARG A 24 2.64 -19.94 -14.74
C ARG A 24 2.54 -21.22 -13.92
N PHE A 25 1.96 -21.16 -12.72
CA PHE A 25 1.86 -22.30 -11.80
C PHE A 25 0.51 -23.03 -11.83
N LYS A 26 -0.41 -22.68 -12.77
CA LYS A 26 -1.81 -23.16 -12.81
C LYS A 26 -2.52 -23.05 -11.44
N LYS A 27 -2.16 -22.05 -10.63
CA LYS A 27 -2.80 -21.78 -9.34
C LYS A 27 -3.63 -20.52 -9.47
N LEU A 28 -4.92 -20.61 -9.13
CA LEU A 28 -5.79 -19.44 -9.10
C LEU A 28 -5.27 -18.47 -8.04
N THR A 29 -5.21 -17.19 -8.40
CA THR A 29 -4.69 -16.12 -7.54
C THR A 29 -5.57 -15.95 -6.29
N PHE A 30 -6.89 -16.11 -6.47
CA PHE A 30 -7.83 -16.15 -5.36
C PHE A 30 -8.58 -17.49 -5.37
N ARG A 31 -8.59 -18.16 -4.21
CA ARG A 31 -9.33 -19.41 -4.03
C ARG A 31 -10.83 -19.09 -3.94
N ALA A 32 -11.50 -19.14 -5.08
CA ALA A 32 -12.95 -18.94 -5.17
C ALA A 32 -13.66 -20.30 -5.33
N TRP A 33 -14.79 -20.48 -4.64
CA TRP A 33 -15.65 -21.63 -4.88
C TRP A 33 -16.39 -21.41 -6.21
N THR A 34 -16.20 -22.33 -7.15
CA THR A 34 -16.82 -22.29 -8.47
C THR A 34 -17.66 -23.56 -8.65
N PRO A 35 -18.84 -23.47 -9.27
CA PRO A 35 -19.74 -24.61 -9.42
C PRO A 35 -19.28 -25.63 -10.48
N TYR A 36 -18.16 -25.37 -11.16
CA TYR A 36 -17.58 -26.21 -12.23
C TYR A 36 -16.13 -26.57 -11.91
N ASP A 37 -15.67 -27.74 -12.38
CA ASP A 37 -14.30 -28.20 -12.18
C ASP A 37 -13.29 -27.40 -13.01
N VAL A 38 -12.71 -26.38 -12.39
CA VAL A 38 -11.68 -25.49 -12.95
C VAL A 38 -10.44 -26.27 -13.41
N THR A 39 -10.18 -27.44 -12.82
CA THR A 39 -9.04 -28.33 -13.13
C THR A 39 -9.26 -29.24 -14.34
N SER A 40 -10.51 -29.49 -14.76
CA SER A 40 -10.82 -30.48 -15.81
C SER A 40 -10.73 -29.92 -17.24
N SER A 41 -10.88 -28.60 -17.44
CA SER A 41 -10.92 -27.99 -18.78
C SER A 41 -10.16 -26.68 -18.85
N TRP A 42 -9.26 -26.56 -19.85
CA TRP A 42 -8.40 -25.39 -20.06
C TRP A 42 -9.19 -24.09 -20.28
N LEU A 43 -10.34 -24.17 -20.96
CA LEU A 43 -11.20 -23.02 -21.25
C LEU A 43 -11.87 -22.46 -19.98
N CYS A 44 -12.39 -23.32 -19.09
CA CYS A 44 -13.01 -22.89 -17.83
C CYS A 44 -11.98 -22.23 -16.90
N PHE A 45 -10.75 -22.76 -16.84
CA PHE A 45 -9.64 -22.13 -16.12
C PHE A 45 -9.35 -20.72 -16.66
N TYR A 46 -9.22 -20.59 -17.98
CA TYR A 46 -8.93 -19.30 -18.63
C TYR A 46 -10.01 -18.26 -18.35
N LEU A 47 -11.30 -18.62 -18.48
CA LEU A 47 -12.41 -17.71 -18.20
C LEU A 47 -12.43 -17.24 -16.74
N THR A 48 -12.22 -18.16 -15.79
CA THR A 48 -12.17 -17.83 -14.36
C THR A 48 -11.00 -16.90 -14.04
N PHE A 49 -9.85 -17.14 -14.67
CA PHE A 49 -8.66 -16.32 -14.51
C PHE A 49 -8.88 -14.89 -15.04
N VAL A 50 -9.46 -14.74 -16.23
CA VAL A 50 -9.79 -13.43 -16.79
C VAL A 50 -10.81 -12.71 -15.91
N TYR A 51 -11.83 -13.42 -15.41
CA TYR A 51 -12.81 -12.84 -14.50
C TYR A 51 -12.14 -12.30 -13.22
N GLN A 52 -11.27 -13.08 -12.57
CA GLN A 52 -10.54 -12.64 -11.39
C GLN A 52 -9.61 -11.45 -11.69
N PHE A 53 -8.99 -11.43 -12.87
CA PHE A 53 -8.10 -10.34 -13.30
C PHE A 53 -8.86 -9.03 -13.49
N VAL A 54 -9.98 -9.08 -14.22
CA VAL A 54 -10.83 -7.91 -14.44
C VAL A 54 -11.39 -7.41 -13.10
N GLY A 55 -11.87 -8.31 -12.25
CA GLY A 55 -12.35 -7.96 -10.91
C GLY A 55 -11.29 -7.26 -10.07
N ALA A 56 -10.08 -7.81 -10.01
CA ALA A 56 -8.96 -7.20 -9.27
C ALA A 56 -8.56 -5.82 -9.82
N MET A 57 -8.57 -5.66 -11.15
CA MET A 57 -8.28 -4.37 -11.79
C MET A 57 -9.36 -3.31 -11.50
N VAL A 58 -10.64 -3.68 -11.51
CA VAL A 58 -11.73 -2.74 -11.21
C VAL A 58 -11.62 -2.25 -9.76
N ILE A 59 -11.34 -3.15 -8.81
CA ILE A 59 -11.19 -2.79 -7.39
C ILE A 59 -9.99 -1.84 -7.20
N SER A 60 -8.83 -2.14 -7.80
CA SER A 60 -7.62 -1.33 -7.62
C SER A 60 -7.74 0.08 -8.23
N VAL A 61 -8.32 0.16 -9.43
CA VAL A 61 -8.59 1.45 -10.10
C VAL A 61 -9.61 2.26 -9.29
N GLY A 62 -10.67 1.62 -8.78
CA GLY A 62 -11.66 2.27 -7.93
C GLY A 62 -11.04 2.93 -6.71
N ILE A 63 -10.23 2.19 -5.94
CA ILE A 63 -9.52 2.71 -4.76
C ILE A 63 -8.61 3.91 -5.15
N SER A 64 -7.86 3.77 -6.24
CA SER A 64 -6.94 4.83 -6.70
C SER A 64 -7.67 6.11 -7.12
N ILE A 65 -8.86 5.99 -7.71
CA ILE A 65 -9.72 7.13 -8.07
C ILE A 65 -10.18 7.84 -6.80
N PHE A 66 -10.64 7.10 -5.80
CA PHE A 66 -11.08 7.69 -4.52
C PHE A 66 -9.96 8.47 -3.82
N ASP A 67 -8.76 7.88 -3.71
CA ASP A 67 -7.60 8.54 -3.11
C ASP A 67 -7.20 9.81 -3.87
N THR A 68 -7.20 9.74 -5.21
CA THR A 68 -6.87 10.88 -6.07
C THR A 68 -7.92 11.98 -5.96
N LEU A 69 -9.19 11.62 -5.92
CA LEU A 69 -10.30 12.56 -5.81
C LEU A 69 -10.27 13.26 -4.44
N PHE A 70 -10.02 12.53 -3.35
CA PHE A 70 -9.84 13.14 -2.03
C PHE A 70 -8.66 14.13 -2.01
N ALA A 71 -7.49 13.71 -2.50
CA ALA A 71 -6.32 14.59 -2.59
C ALA A 71 -6.59 15.84 -3.46
N GLY A 72 -7.31 15.67 -4.57
CA GLY A 72 -7.70 16.77 -5.46
C GLY A 72 -8.63 17.78 -4.79
N LEU A 73 -9.62 17.31 -4.03
CA LEU A 73 -10.53 18.18 -3.28
C LEU A 73 -9.80 18.96 -2.18
N LEU A 74 -8.88 18.32 -1.45
CA LEU A 74 -8.03 19.00 -0.47
C LEU A 74 -7.15 20.08 -1.11
N LEU A 75 -6.52 19.78 -2.25
CA LEU A 75 -5.74 20.76 -3.00
C LEU A 75 -6.61 21.94 -3.46
N GLN A 76 -7.84 21.66 -3.92
CA GLN A 76 -8.79 22.71 -4.29
C GLN A 76 -9.12 23.61 -3.10
N ILE A 77 -9.36 23.04 -1.92
CA ILE A 77 -9.62 23.79 -0.68
C ILE A 77 -8.42 24.69 -0.34
N CYS A 78 -7.19 24.15 -0.34
CA CYS A 78 -5.98 24.92 -0.08
C CYS A 78 -5.83 26.09 -1.06
N CYS A 79 -6.04 25.83 -2.36
CA CYS A 79 -5.96 26.87 -3.39
C CYS A 79 -7.00 27.98 -3.18
N GLN A 80 -8.24 27.63 -2.85
CA GLN A 80 -9.29 28.63 -2.59
C GLN A 80 -8.99 29.47 -1.34
N LEU A 81 -8.39 28.86 -0.31
CA LEU A 81 -7.92 29.60 0.88
C LEU A 81 -6.78 30.56 0.53
N ASP A 82 -5.81 30.14 -0.29
CA ASP A 82 -4.70 31.00 -0.72
C ASP A 82 -5.19 32.21 -1.55
N ILE A 83 -6.18 32.00 -2.43
CA ILE A 83 -6.82 33.07 -3.19
C ILE A 83 -7.53 34.05 -2.26
N LEU A 84 -8.27 33.54 -1.28
CA LEU A 84 -8.95 34.37 -0.29
C LEU A 84 -7.96 35.23 0.51
N VAL A 85 -6.87 34.63 0.99
CA VAL A 85 -5.81 35.35 1.73
C VAL A 85 -5.16 36.42 0.86
N SER A 86 -4.86 36.10 -0.41
CA SER A 86 -4.28 37.05 -1.36
C SER A 86 -5.20 38.24 -1.63
N ARG A 87 -6.51 38.00 -1.77
CA ARG A 87 -7.51 39.08 -1.93
C ARG A 87 -7.62 39.93 -0.68
N LEU A 88 -7.63 39.30 0.50
CA LEU A 88 -7.71 40.00 1.79
C LEU A 88 -6.52 40.94 2.01
N HIS A 89 -5.31 40.51 1.63
CA HIS A 89 -4.09 41.32 1.73
C HIS A 89 -4.07 42.52 0.78
N ASN A 90 -4.81 42.47 -0.32
CA ASN A 90 -4.87 43.55 -1.32
C ASN A 90 -6.04 44.53 -1.10
N ILE A 91 -6.79 44.40 -0.01
CA ILE A 91 -7.90 45.31 0.31
C ILE A 91 -7.33 46.68 0.73
N GLN A 92 -7.69 47.72 -0.01
CA GLN A 92 -7.51 49.10 0.42
C GLN A 92 -8.65 49.47 1.37
N GLY A 93 -8.34 50.09 2.51
CA GLY A 93 -9.20 50.20 3.70
C GLY A 93 -10.56 50.92 3.56
N THR A 94 -10.97 51.31 2.35
CA THR A 94 -12.25 51.97 2.06
C THR A 94 -13.26 51.08 1.32
N GLU A 95 -12.89 49.89 0.87
CA GLU A 95 -13.77 48.99 0.09
C GLU A 95 -14.52 47.96 0.95
N ILE A 96 -15.58 48.39 1.64
CA ILE A 96 -16.42 47.49 2.47
C ILE A 96 -17.10 46.38 1.63
N GLU A 97 -17.44 46.67 0.37
CA GLU A 97 -18.04 45.70 -0.57
C GLU A 97 -17.08 44.53 -0.88
N SER A 98 -15.78 44.78 -1.07
CA SER A 98 -14.81 43.73 -1.37
C SER A 98 -14.54 42.84 -0.14
N LEU A 99 -14.56 43.42 1.06
CA LEU A 99 -14.50 42.68 2.31
C LEU A 99 -15.73 41.78 2.51
N LYS A 100 -16.94 42.30 2.23
CA LYS A 100 -18.18 41.52 2.31
C LYS A 100 -18.15 40.30 1.36
N HIS A 101 -17.63 40.49 0.14
CA HIS A 101 -17.44 39.40 -0.81
C HIS A 101 -16.42 38.36 -0.30
N CYS A 102 -15.33 38.78 0.33
CA CYS A 102 -14.35 37.86 0.93
C CYS A 102 -14.94 37.05 2.09
N VAL A 103 -15.74 37.67 2.96
CA VAL A 103 -16.44 36.97 4.06
C VAL A 103 -17.42 35.95 3.50
N TRP A 104 -18.20 36.31 2.49
CA TRP A 104 -19.14 35.38 1.84
C TRP A 104 -18.42 34.20 1.18
N HIS A 105 -17.29 34.47 0.51
CA HIS A 105 -16.46 33.44 -0.10
C HIS A 105 -15.86 32.48 0.96
N HIS A 106 -15.35 33.02 2.07
CA HIS A 106 -14.84 32.23 3.20
C HIS A 106 -15.92 31.29 3.77
N THR A 107 -17.12 31.81 4.03
CA THR A 107 -18.24 31.00 4.55
C THR A 107 -18.63 29.89 3.58
N THR A 108 -18.58 30.16 2.27
CA THR A 108 -18.87 29.16 1.23
C THR A 108 -17.79 28.05 1.19
N ILE A 109 -16.51 28.42 1.27
CA ILE A 109 -15.40 27.45 1.36
C ILE A 109 -15.57 26.59 2.61
N PHE A 110 -15.88 27.20 3.76
CA PHE A 110 -16.02 26.48 5.02
C PHE A 110 -17.14 25.44 4.97
N ARG A 111 -18.29 25.81 4.39
CA ARG A 111 -19.40 24.87 4.15
C ARG A 111 -18.99 23.71 3.22
N PHE A 112 -18.18 23.99 2.20
CA PHE A 112 -17.65 22.95 1.32
C PHE A 112 -16.69 22.01 2.06
N VAL A 113 -15.81 22.54 2.90
CA VAL A 113 -14.90 21.75 3.76
C VAL A 113 -15.68 20.84 4.69
N GLU A 114 -16.75 21.32 5.31
CA GLU A 114 -17.61 20.50 6.18
C GLU A 114 -18.25 19.33 5.41
N LEU A 115 -18.75 19.57 4.20
CA LEU A 115 -19.32 18.52 3.35
C LEU A 115 -18.27 17.47 2.94
N VAL A 116 -17.07 17.92 2.55
CA VAL A 116 -15.95 17.02 2.24
C VAL A 116 -15.56 16.25 3.49
N ASN A 117 -15.43 16.89 4.65
CA ASN A 117 -15.04 16.22 5.87
C ASN A 117 -16.07 15.17 6.31
N ASP A 118 -17.37 15.46 6.27
CA ASP A 118 -18.41 14.49 6.66
C ASP A 118 -18.48 13.28 5.70
N LEU A 119 -18.36 13.53 4.38
CA LEU A 119 -18.38 12.45 3.38
C LEU A 119 -17.11 11.58 3.47
N PHE A 120 -15.94 12.21 3.45
CA PHE A 120 -14.67 11.49 3.38
C PHE A 120 -14.25 10.91 4.72
N SER A 121 -14.60 11.49 5.87
CA SER A 121 -14.29 10.90 7.17
C SER A 121 -14.89 9.50 7.31
N LYS A 122 -16.15 9.33 6.88
CA LYS A 122 -16.83 8.02 6.86
C LYS A 122 -16.15 7.04 5.92
N ILE A 123 -15.85 7.46 4.69
CA ILE A 123 -15.21 6.62 3.67
C ILE A 123 -13.80 6.20 4.10
N MET A 124 -13.00 7.15 4.59
CA MET A 124 -11.64 6.89 5.09
C MET A 124 -11.66 5.91 6.26
N GLY A 125 -12.60 6.05 7.20
CA GLY A 125 -12.78 5.12 8.31
C GLY A 125 -13.01 3.68 7.84
N VAL A 126 -13.92 3.48 6.87
CA VAL A 126 -14.18 2.15 6.29
C VAL A 126 -12.95 1.62 5.55
N GLN A 127 -12.28 2.45 4.77
CA GLN A 127 -11.07 2.07 4.03
C GLN A 127 -9.94 1.62 4.96
N PHE A 128 -9.74 2.29 6.10
CA PHE A 128 -8.77 1.88 7.11
C PHE A 128 -9.11 0.52 7.71
N MET A 129 -10.36 0.29 8.08
CA MET A 129 -10.79 -0.99 8.64
C MET A 129 -10.56 -2.16 7.66
N ILE A 130 -10.94 -1.98 6.38
CA ILE A 130 -10.71 -2.97 5.33
C ILE A 130 -9.21 -3.25 5.17
N SER A 131 -8.38 -2.19 5.15
CA SER A 131 -6.93 -2.31 4.98
C SER A 131 -6.29 -3.04 6.17
N THR A 132 -6.69 -2.72 7.41
CA THR A 132 -6.20 -3.41 8.61
C THR A 132 -6.55 -4.90 8.57
N VAL A 133 -7.80 -5.25 8.31
CA VAL A 133 -8.22 -6.67 8.20
C VAL A 133 -7.45 -7.39 7.10
N ALA A 134 -7.30 -6.76 5.93
CA ALA A 134 -6.53 -7.31 4.83
C ALA A 134 -5.07 -7.54 5.21
N ILE A 135 -4.40 -6.57 5.85
CA ILE A 135 -3.01 -6.71 6.31
C ILE A 135 -2.90 -7.83 7.34
N CYS A 136 -3.80 -7.89 8.33
CA CYS A 136 -3.81 -8.95 9.34
C CYS A 136 -3.95 -10.34 8.69
N PHE A 137 -4.85 -10.50 7.73
CA PHE A 137 -5.04 -11.76 7.03
C PHE A 137 -3.84 -12.14 6.14
N ASN A 138 -3.23 -11.16 5.47
CA ASN A 138 -2.00 -11.39 4.69
C ASN A 138 -0.85 -11.83 5.59
N ILE A 139 -0.65 -11.19 6.74
CA ILE A 139 0.37 -11.58 7.72
C ILE A 139 0.11 -13.01 8.20
N PHE A 140 -1.12 -13.33 8.58
CA PHE A 140 -1.51 -14.67 9.00
C PHE A 140 -1.17 -15.73 7.94
N GLN A 141 -1.56 -15.50 6.68
CA GLN A 141 -1.25 -16.41 5.58
C GLN A 141 0.27 -16.56 5.34
N VAL A 142 1.03 -15.48 5.45
CA VAL A 142 2.49 -15.55 5.30
C VAL A 142 3.12 -16.35 6.44
N THR A 143 2.62 -16.20 7.68
CA THR A 143 3.06 -16.99 8.83
C THR A 143 2.72 -18.48 8.67
N GLU A 144 1.57 -18.80 8.07
CA GLU A 144 1.15 -20.17 7.78
C GLU A 144 1.85 -20.77 6.54
N SER A 145 2.51 -19.94 5.72
CA SER A 145 3.09 -20.39 4.46
C SER A 145 4.20 -21.42 4.64
N ASN A 146 4.33 -22.30 3.63
CA ASN A 146 5.35 -23.35 3.58
C ASN A 146 6.80 -22.85 3.61
N VAL A 147 7.05 -21.53 3.61
CA VAL A 147 8.41 -20.99 3.71
C VAL A 147 9.06 -21.39 5.04
N LYS A 148 8.29 -21.41 6.14
CA LYS A 148 8.79 -21.81 7.47
C LYS A 148 9.06 -23.32 7.56
N SER A 149 8.19 -24.14 6.97
CA SER A 149 8.42 -25.59 6.93
C SER A 149 9.56 -25.96 5.96
N GLN A 150 9.61 -25.31 4.80
CA GLN A 150 10.65 -25.52 3.80
C GLN A 150 12.02 -25.07 4.30
N SER A 151 12.13 -24.01 5.12
CA SER A 151 13.42 -23.61 5.72
C SER A 151 13.93 -24.65 6.70
N LEU A 152 13.04 -25.25 7.51
CA LEU A 152 13.41 -26.33 8.43
C LEU A 152 13.77 -27.61 7.66
N ASP A 153 13.07 -27.89 6.56
CA ASP A 153 13.29 -29.04 5.70
C ASP A 153 14.66 -29.01 4.99
N VAL A 154 15.25 -27.83 4.76
CA VAL A 154 16.62 -27.71 4.21
C VAL A 154 17.61 -28.52 5.05
N SER A 155 17.53 -28.47 6.38
CA SER A 155 18.44 -29.22 7.25
C SER A 155 18.26 -30.73 7.10
N ASN A 156 17.00 -31.20 7.01
CA ASN A 156 16.70 -32.62 6.82
C ASN A 156 17.23 -33.12 5.47
N ARG A 157 17.06 -32.34 4.40
CA ARG A 157 17.54 -32.72 3.06
C ARG A 157 19.05 -32.72 2.92
N ILE A 158 19.76 -31.85 3.66
CA ILE A 158 21.22 -31.91 3.71
C ILE A 158 21.67 -33.12 4.53
N TYR A 159 20.99 -33.45 5.63
CA TYR A 159 21.28 -34.64 6.42
C TYR A 159 21.13 -35.94 5.61
N ASP A 160 20.09 -36.04 4.78
CA ASP A 160 19.83 -37.17 3.89
C ASP A 160 20.74 -37.22 2.64
N SER A 161 21.60 -36.23 2.43
CA SER A 161 22.53 -36.19 1.29
C SER A 161 23.85 -36.92 1.61
N ASN A 162 24.68 -37.21 0.59
CA ASN A 162 26.01 -37.82 0.77
C ASN A 162 27.05 -36.83 1.34
N TRP A 163 26.67 -36.00 2.33
CA TRP A 163 27.50 -34.95 2.88
C TRP A 163 28.74 -35.48 3.63
N THR A 164 28.72 -36.77 3.99
CA THR A 164 29.84 -37.48 4.64
C THR A 164 31.03 -37.69 3.70
N ASP A 165 30.81 -37.70 2.39
CA ASP A 165 31.85 -37.92 1.37
C ASP A 165 32.52 -36.61 0.92
N LEU A 166 32.02 -35.46 1.38
CA LEU A 166 32.57 -34.14 1.06
C LEU A 166 33.85 -33.83 1.84
N ASP A 167 34.64 -32.91 1.29
CA ASP A 167 35.84 -32.39 1.94
C ASP A 167 35.52 -31.63 3.24
N ASN A 168 36.49 -31.54 4.14
CA ASN A 168 36.31 -31.00 5.49
C ASN A 168 35.84 -29.53 5.50
N ASP A 169 36.25 -28.74 4.50
CA ASP A 169 35.80 -27.35 4.38
C ASP A 169 34.35 -27.24 3.89
N ALA A 170 33.91 -28.15 3.01
CA ALA A 170 32.52 -28.24 2.58
C ALA A 170 31.60 -28.69 3.73
N LYS A 171 32.05 -29.63 4.57
CA LYS A 171 31.32 -30.06 5.78
C LYS A 171 31.08 -28.92 6.76
N LYS A 172 32.10 -28.08 7.02
CA LYS A 172 31.96 -26.90 7.88
C LYS A 172 30.92 -25.91 7.33
N MET A 173 30.92 -25.67 6.02
CA MET A 173 29.94 -24.80 5.37
C MET A 173 28.51 -25.36 5.48
N LEU A 174 28.32 -26.67 5.29
CA LEU A 174 27.03 -27.33 5.44
C LEU A 174 26.49 -27.27 6.87
N VAL A 175 27.34 -27.46 7.88
CA VAL A 175 26.94 -27.35 9.30
C VAL A 175 26.48 -25.93 9.64
N VAL A 176 27.14 -24.90 9.09
CA VAL A 176 26.69 -23.50 9.24
C VAL A 176 25.33 -23.30 8.59
N ILE A 177 25.09 -23.87 7.41
CA ILE A 177 23.81 -23.78 6.71
C ILE A 177 22.71 -24.50 7.49
N MET A 178 22.95 -25.72 7.98
CA MET A 178 21.99 -26.46 8.82
C MET A 178 21.66 -25.69 10.10
N ALA A 179 22.68 -25.21 10.82
CA ALA A 179 22.51 -24.46 12.06
C ALA A 179 21.69 -23.16 11.84
N ARG A 180 21.89 -22.47 10.71
CA ARG A 180 21.12 -21.27 10.34
C ARG A 180 19.71 -21.58 9.83
N SER A 181 19.46 -22.77 9.30
CA SER A 181 18.15 -23.18 8.80
C SER A 181 17.20 -23.59 9.92
N LEU A 182 17.75 -23.99 11.08
CA LEU A 182 17.00 -24.32 12.30
C LEU A 182 16.45 -23.09 13.04
N THR A 183 16.95 -21.88 12.74
CA THR A 183 16.31 -20.63 13.15
C THR A 183 15.29 -20.23 12.08
N PRO A 184 13.97 -20.42 12.30
CA PRO A 184 12.97 -20.16 11.27
C PRO A 184 13.01 -18.69 10.85
N VAL A 185 12.75 -18.44 9.57
CA VAL A 185 12.66 -17.07 9.03
C VAL A 185 11.37 -16.43 9.57
N GLU A 186 11.49 -15.69 10.67
CA GLU A 186 10.43 -14.85 11.20
C GLU A 186 10.55 -13.45 10.61
N ILE A 187 9.54 -13.02 9.85
CA ILE A 187 9.47 -11.64 9.35
C ILE A 187 9.06 -10.76 10.53
N ILE A 188 10.04 -10.27 11.28
CA ILE A 188 9.82 -9.30 12.35
C ILE A 188 9.49 -7.95 11.68
N SER A 189 8.23 -7.53 11.78
CA SER A 189 7.82 -6.18 11.40
C SER A 189 8.51 -5.19 12.34
N ALA A 190 9.54 -4.51 11.83
CA ALA A 190 10.25 -3.47 12.56
C ALA A 190 9.29 -2.31 12.88
N TYR A 191 9.15 -1.99 14.18
CA TYR A 191 8.70 -0.71 14.74
C TYR A 191 7.80 0.14 13.82
N ILE A 192 6.49 -0.12 13.81
CA ILE A 192 5.51 0.77 13.18
C ILE A 192 5.47 2.07 14.00
N LEU A 193 6.25 3.06 13.59
CA LEU A 193 6.05 4.44 14.01
C LEU A 193 4.64 4.86 13.58
N PRO A 194 3.80 5.40 14.48
CA PRO A 194 2.50 5.90 14.10
C PRO A 194 2.66 7.03 13.09
N VAL A 195 2.07 6.88 11.91
CA VAL A 195 2.07 7.90 10.86
C VAL A 195 1.12 9.02 11.29
N ASN A 196 1.61 9.93 12.12
CA ASN A 196 0.89 11.15 12.49
C ASN A 196 1.54 12.39 11.82
N LEU A 197 0.75 13.47 11.69
CA LEU A 197 1.21 14.73 11.10
C LEU A 197 2.41 15.34 11.87
N GLU A 198 2.52 15.03 13.17
CA GLU A 198 3.64 15.43 14.02
C GLU A 198 4.94 14.68 13.66
N SER A 199 4.87 13.41 13.27
CA SER A 199 6.01 12.60 12.86
C SER A 199 6.58 13.10 11.53
N PHE A 200 5.72 13.52 10.59
CA PHE A 200 6.17 14.14 9.33
C PHE A 200 6.82 15.52 9.55
N LYS A 201 6.26 16.33 10.46
CA LYS A 201 6.85 17.62 10.88
C LYS A 201 8.18 17.42 11.63
N GLY A 202 8.30 16.39 12.46
CA GLY A 202 9.52 16.05 13.19
C GLY A 202 10.66 15.64 12.26
N VAL A 203 10.37 14.84 11.23
CA VAL A 203 11.36 14.42 10.23
C VAL A 203 11.82 15.61 9.38
N SER A 204 10.92 16.49 8.93
CA SER A 204 11.32 17.68 8.15
C SER A 204 12.15 18.67 8.97
N THR A 205 11.83 18.82 10.26
CA THR A 205 12.56 19.70 11.18
C THR A 205 13.95 19.14 11.50
N GLN A 206 14.08 17.82 11.70
CA GLN A 206 15.39 17.16 11.93
C GLN A 206 16.29 17.21 10.69
N ILE A 207 15.72 17.05 9.49
CA ILE A 207 16.46 17.22 8.22
C ILE A 207 16.89 18.68 8.06
N CYS A 208 16.03 19.64 8.41
CA CYS A 208 16.35 21.07 8.34
C CYS A 208 17.45 21.48 9.35
N ILE A 209 17.39 20.96 10.59
CA ILE A 209 18.41 21.21 11.63
C ILE A 209 19.75 20.57 11.26
N LYS A 210 19.76 19.34 10.70
CA LYS A 210 21.00 18.75 10.17
C LYS A 210 21.60 19.56 9.02
N ARG A 211 20.78 20.18 8.18
CA ARG A 211 21.26 21.08 7.10
C ARG A 211 21.84 22.41 7.61
N LYS A 212 21.38 22.91 8.77
CA LYS A 212 21.93 24.12 9.42
C LYS A 212 23.19 23.87 10.27
N LYS A 213 23.49 22.63 10.66
CA LYS A 213 24.74 22.26 11.38
C LYS A 213 25.91 21.90 10.46
N GLN A 214 25.68 21.82 9.15
CA GLN A 214 26.69 21.47 8.12
C GLN A 214 27.04 22.67 7.22
N LYS A 215 26.62 23.88 7.62
CA LYS A 215 27.02 25.17 7.07
C LYS A 215 27.48 26.04 8.21
#